data_AF-A0A235HNJ7-F1
#
_entry.id   AF-A0A235HNJ7-F1
#
_cell.length_a   1.000
_cell.length_b   1.000
_cell.length_c   1.000
_cell.angle_alpha   90.00
_cell.angle_beta   90.00
_cell.angle_gamma   90.00
#
_symmetry.space_group_name_H-M   'P 1'
#
loop_
_entity.id
_entity.type
_entity.pdbx_description
1 polymer ?
#
loop_
_entity_poly.entity_id
_entity_poly.type
_entity_poly.pdbx_seq_one_letter_code
_entity_poly.pdbx_strand_id
1 'polypeptide(L)' 'MGIVTIVDCQFSQVASGWGMPGQYHWKLENPREVTPIPYIGRLGIFEVPDDLVRSAIAL' A
#
# COMPACT_ATOMS: atom_id res chain seq x y z
N MET A 1 1.66 -10.12 0.66
CA MET A 1 2.09 -8.79 1.16
C MET A 1 3.07 -8.22 0.16
N GLY A 2 3.14 -6.90 0.00
CA GLY A 2 3.92 -6.32 -1.10
C GLY A 2 4.08 -4.82 -1.01
N ILE A 3 4.72 -4.26 -2.02
CA ILE A 3 4.91 -2.83 -2.20
C ILE A 3 4.09 -2.41 -3.42
N VAL A 4 3.45 -1.25 -3.34
CA VAL A 4 2.67 -0.62 -4.41
C VAL A 4 3.11 0.82 -4.57
N THR A 5 2.93 1.38 -5.76
CA THR A 5 3.05 2.82 -6.00
C THR A 5 1.67 3.45 -5.87
N ILE A 6 1.52 4.41 -4.94
CA ILE A 6 0.33 5.26 -4.88
C ILE A 6 0.47 6.32 -5.98
N VAL A 7 -0.43 6.33 -6.94
CA VAL A 7 -0.41 7.29 -8.05
C VAL A 7 -1.50 8.35 -7.97
N ASP A 8 -2.57 8.08 -7.21
CA ASP A 8 -3.66 9.03 -6.98
C ASP A 8 -4.46 8.67 -5.71
N CYS A 9 -5.19 9.65 -5.18
CA CYS A 9 -6.16 9.48 -4.10
C CYS A 9 -7.37 10.38 -4.37
N GLN A 10 -8.49 9.76 -4.73
CA GLN A 10 -9.69 10.51 -5.15
C GLN A 10 -10.94 10.06 -4.39
N PHE A 11 -11.81 11.01 -4.09
CA PHE A 11 -13.13 10.72 -3.51
C PHE A 11 -14.05 10.10 -4.56
N SER A 12 -14.73 9.02 -4.21
CA SER A 12 -15.62 8.30 -5.11
C SER A 12 -17.04 8.19 -4.55
N GLN A 13 -18.02 8.40 -5.41
CA GLN A 13 -19.44 8.13 -5.15
C GLN A 13 -19.90 6.77 -5.71
N VAL A 14 -19.02 6.08 -6.42
CA VAL A 14 -19.34 4.85 -7.12
C VAL A 14 -18.72 3.66 -6.40
N ALA A 15 -19.51 2.59 -6.25
CA ALA A 15 -19.01 1.33 -5.76
C ALA A 15 -18.11 0.69 -6.83
N SER A 16 -16.92 0.25 -6.43
CA SER A 16 -16.07 -0.60 -7.26
C SER A 16 -15.95 -1.97 -6.61
N GLY A 17 -15.31 -2.92 -7.28
CA GLY A 17 -15.05 -4.25 -6.69
C GLY A 17 -14.28 -4.22 -5.36
N TRP A 18 -13.61 -3.10 -5.05
CA TRP A 18 -12.74 -2.94 -3.88
C TRP A 18 -13.00 -1.65 -3.08
N GLY A 19 -13.89 -0.78 -3.54
CA GLY A 19 -14.10 0.55 -2.97
C GLY A 19 -15.57 0.81 -2.64
N MET A 20 -15.82 1.37 -1.46
CA MET A 20 -17.16 1.77 -1.01
C MET A 20 -17.49 3.20 -1.50
N PRO A 21 -18.76 3.46 -1.90
CA PRO A 21 -19.23 4.82 -2.14
C PRO A 21 -19.02 5.75 -0.94
N GLY A 22 -18.78 7.03 -1.20
CA GLY A 22 -18.63 8.04 -0.15
C GLY A 22 -17.28 8.02 0.56
N GLN A 23 -16.25 7.43 -0.05
CA GLN A 23 -14.91 7.30 0.53
C GLN A 23 -13.82 7.73 -0.47
N TYR A 24 -12.64 8.04 0.06
CA TYR A 24 -11.43 8.23 -0.73
C TYR A 24 -10.85 6.87 -1.12
N HIS A 25 -10.53 6.69 -2.40
CA HIS A 25 -9.94 5.48 -2.94
C HIS A 25 -8.52 5.79 -3.40
N TRP A 26 -7.57 4.93 -3.01
CA TRP A 26 -6.20 4.99 -3.52
C TRP A 26 -6.12 4.30 -4.86
N LYS A 27 -5.53 4.98 -5.84
CA LYS A 27 -5.12 4.36 -7.09
C LYS A 27 -3.71 3.82 -6.90
N LEU A 28 -3.59 2.50 -7.01
CA LEU A 28 -2.36 1.76 -6.78
C LEU A 28 -1.87 1.14 -8.09
N GLU A 29 -0.59 1.27 -8.37
CA GLU A 29 0.06 0.71 -9.55
C GLU A 29 1.36 -0.02 -9.15
N ASN A 30 1.95 -0.76 -10.10
CA ASN A 30 3.21 -1.50 -9.94
C ASN A 30 3.25 -2.38 -8.67
N PRO A 31 2.31 -3.33 -8.51
CA PRO A 31 2.33 -4.24 -7.37
C PRO A 31 3.54 -5.16 -7.45
N ARG A 32 4.32 -5.20 -6.37
CA ARG A 32 5.51 -6.05 -6.23
C ARG A 32 5.36 -6.91 -4.99
N GLU A 33 5.41 -8.22 -5.18
CA GLU A 33 5.43 -9.17 -4.08
C GLU A 33 6.78 -9.08 -3.34
N VAL A 34 6.74 -9.30 -2.02
CA VAL A 34 7.94 -9.33 -1.19
C VAL A 34 7.92 -10.56 -0.30
N THR A 35 9.10 -11.10 0.00
CA THR A 35 9.24 -12.12 1.04
C THR A 35 8.75 -11.53 2.37
N PRO A 36 7.87 -12.21 3.13
CA PRO A 36 7.35 -11.68 4.39
C PRO A 36 8.47 -11.34 5.38
N ILE A 37 8.44 -10.10 5.90
CA ILE A 37 9.41 -9.59 6.87
C ILE A 37 8.73 -9.56 8.25
N PRO A 38 9.32 -10.18 9.29
CA PRO A 38 8.82 -10.05 10.66
C PRO A 38 8.92 -8.59 11.14
N TYR A 39 7.78 -7.89 11.17
CA TYR A 39 7.71 -6.50 11.60
C TYR A 39 6.34 -6.20 12.21
N ILE A 40 6.32 -5.52 13.37
CA ILE A 40 5.08 -5.17 14.05
C ILE A 40 4.45 -3.95 13.36
N GLY A 41 3.22 -4.13 12.86
CA GLY A 41 2.46 -3.06 12.24
C GLY A 41 2.06 -1.94 13.21
N ARG A 42 1.70 -0.77 12.66
CA ARG A 42 1.23 0.40 13.40
C ARG A 42 -0.03 0.96 12.73
N LEU A 43 -0.82 1.74 13.48
CA LEU A 43 -2.00 2.42 12.94
C LEU A 43 -1.60 3.70 12.19
N GLY A 44 -2.30 3.98 11.08
CA GLY A 44 -2.06 5.16 10.24
C GLY A 44 -0.99 4.93 9.15
N ILE A 45 -0.55 6.03 8.53
CA ILE A 45 0.61 6.04 7.62
C ILE A 45 1.85 6.29 8.49
N PHE A 46 2.83 5.40 8.42
CA PHE A 46 4.03 5.45 9.25
C PHE A 46 5.28 5.10 8.45
N GLU A 47 6.42 5.57 8.91
CA GLU A 47 7.71 5.24 8.31
C GLU A 47 8.16 3.83 8.70
N VAL A 48 8.60 3.08 7.70
CA VAL A 48 9.27 1.79 7.86
C VAL A 48 10.78 2.03 7.72
N PRO A 49 11.64 1.48 8.61
CA PRO A 49 13.08 1.59 8.49
C PRO A 49 13.63 1.22 7.11
N ASP A 50 14.55 2.03 6.58
CA ASP A 50 15.13 1.89 5.25
C ASP A 50 15.78 0.52 4.99
N ASP A 51 16.38 -0.09 6.01
CA ASP A 51 17.00 -1.42 5.94
C ASP A 51 15.95 -2.52 5.69
N LEU A 52 14.77 -2.40 6.29
CA LEU A 52 13.65 -3.29 6.02
C LEU A 52 13.09 -3.07 4.61
N VAL A 53 12.97 -1.81 4.17
CA VAL A 53 12.53 -1.50 2.80
C VAL A 53 13.52 -2.05 1.77
N ARG A 54 14.82 -1.90 1.99
CA ARG A 54 15.87 -2.42 1.11
C ARG A 54 15.84 -3.94 1.03
N SER A 55 15.68 -4.63 2.16
CA SER A 55 15.57 -6.10 2.15
C SER A 55 14.32 -6.60 1.42
N ALA A 56 13.25 -5.80 1.39
CA ALA A 56 12.04 -6.10 0.62
C ALA A 56 12.17 -5.85 -0.90
N ILE A 57 13.02 -4.91 -1.32
CA ILE A 57 13.15 -4.48 -2.73
C ILE A 57 14.28 -5.20 -3.48
N ALA A 58 15.24 -5.80 -2.77
CA ALA A 58 16.44 -6.41 -3.36
C ALA A 58 16.22 -7.75 -4.11
N LEU A 59 15.02 -7.99 -4.64
CA LEU A 59 14.65 -9.18 -5.44
C LEU A 59 14.31 -8.79 -6.88
#